data_AF-A0A961WH49-F1
#
_entry.id   AF-A0A961WH49-F1
#
_cell.length_a   1.000
_cell.length_b   1.000
_cell.length_c   1.000
_cell.angle_alpha   90.00
_cell.angle_beta   90.00
_cell.angle_gamma   90.00
#
_symmetry.space_group_name_H-M   'P 1'
#
loop_
_entity.id
_entity.type
_entity.pdbx_description
1 polymer ?
#
loop_
_entity_poly.entity_id
_entity_poly.type
_entity_poly.pdbx_seq_one_letter_code
_entity_poly.pdbx_strand_id
1 'polypeptide(L)'
;MSEDCFDELENGQGAEIACLVPLRLSDTERTELETGSRGYVKDVACTLTVRISRATIAEAISAADHVFESPEQPVTCTVTTHKSRFDVTATFAPRIVFKNDAAVEATPGLANVKGVNRAISWPVVMFVNRWPSIRTGLMQVADAYRRHARGRHENGPSKP
;
A
#
# COMPACT_ATOMS: atom_id res chain seq x y z
N MET A 1 8.83 -7.80 -12.75
CA MET A 1 8.22 -6.78 -11.88
C MET A 1 9.33 -5.87 -11.42
N SER A 2 9.11 -4.56 -11.47
CA SER A 2 10.07 -3.58 -10.97
C SER A 2 10.13 -3.59 -9.44
N GLU A 3 11.28 -3.29 -8.84
CA GLU A 3 11.39 -2.99 -7.40
C GLU A 3 11.22 -1.48 -7.12
N ASP A 4 11.26 -0.65 -8.18
CA ASP A 4 10.92 0.77 -8.13
C ASP A 4 9.49 0.95 -8.66
N CYS A 5 8.53 0.95 -7.73
CA CYS A 5 7.13 1.12 -8.07
C CYS A 5 6.80 2.52 -8.62
N PHE A 6 7.58 3.54 -8.27
CA PHE A 6 7.33 4.89 -8.75
C PHE A 6 7.78 5.00 -10.20
N ASP A 7 8.98 4.54 -10.54
CA ASP A 7 9.44 4.49 -11.94
C ASP A 7 8.52 3.63 -12.82
N GLU A 8 8.10 2.45 -12.34
CA GLU A 8 7.14 1.62 -13.06
C GLU A 8 5.82 2.37 -13.30
N LEU A 9 5.30 3.05 -12.28
CA LEU A 9 4.08 3.85 -12.40
C LEU A 9 4.23 4.99 -13.43
N GLU A 10 5.38 5.67 -13.47
CA GLU A 10 5.60 6.84 -14.31
C GLU A 10 6.01 6.54 -15.74
N ASN A 11 6.94 5.62 -15.93
CA ASN A 11 7.68 5.42 -17.18
C ASN A 11 7.38 4.07 -17.84
N GLY A 12 6.79 3.12 -17.09
CA GLY A 12 6.43 1.82 -17.63
C GLY A 12 5.43 1.91 -18.79
N GLN A 13 5.62 1.05 -19.80
CA GLN A 13 4.83 1.04 -21.04
C GLN A 13 3.80 -0.11 -21.10
N GLY A 14 3.80 -1.00 -20.11
CA GLY A 14 2.88 -2.14 -20.05
C GLY A 14 1.44 -1.70 -19.72
N ALA A 15 0.45 -2.54 -20.04
CA ALA A 15 -0.96 -2.26 -19.70
C ALA A 15 -1.24 -2.24 -18.19
N GLU A 16 -0.37 -2.88 -17.41
CA GLU A 16 -0.43 -2.94 -15.96
C GLU A 16 0.81 -2.31 -15.35
N ILE A 17 0.65 -1.70 -14.19
CA ILE A 17 1.71 -1.33 -13.26
C ILE A 17 2.00 -2.58 -12.44
N ALA A 18 3.20 -3.15 -12.60
CA ALA A 18 3.57 -4.41 -11.96
C ALA A 18 4.90 -4.28 -11.20
N CYS A 19 4.83 -4.12 -9.88
CA CYS A 19 6.01 -3.82 -9.06
C CYS A 19 5.93 -4.42 -7.64
N LEU A 20 7.08 -4.52 -6.98
CA LEU A 20 7.23 -5.03 -5.62
C LEU A 20 7.53 -3.87 -4.67
N VAL A 21 6.72 -3.71 -3.62
CA VAL A 21 6.98 -2.74 -2.56
C VAL A 21 7.55 -3.47 -1.34
N PRO A 22 8.84 -3.29 -1.01
CA PRO A 22 9.38 -3.77 0.25
C PRO A 22 8.85 -2.90 1.39
N LEU A 23 8.16 -3.53 2.34
CA LEU A 23 7.63 -2.89 3.54
C LEU A 23 8.50 -3.34 4.72
N ARG A 24 9.38 -2.45 5.16
CA ARG A 24 10.29 -2.66 6.29
C ARG A 24 9.92 -1.69 7.39
N LEU A 25 9.95 -2.18 8.63
CA LEU A 25 9.86 -1.32 9.79
C LEU A 25 11.15 -0.48 9.91
N SER A 26 10.97 0.80 10.21
CA SER A 26 12.05 1.63 10.74
C SER A 26 12.54 1.09 12.09
N ASP A 27 13.70 1.56 12.55
CA ASP A 27 14.25 1.12 13.84
C ASP A 27 13.34 1.51 15.01
N THR A 28 12.66 2.65 14.92
CA THR A 28 11.65 3.09 15.90
C THR A 28 10.47 2.13 15.92
N GLU A 29 9.87 1.83 14.77
CA GLU A 29 8.71 0.91 14.69
C GLU A 29 9.08 -0.51 15.12
N ARG A 30 10.31 -0.96 14.80
CA ARG A 30 10.83 -2.26 15.25
C ARG A 30 10.93 -2.31 16.77
N THR A 31 11.43 -1.23 17.39
CA THR A 31 11.55 -1.11 18.85
C THR A 31 10.17 -1.06 19.52
N GLU A 32 9.22 -0.33 18.95
CA GLU A 32 7.84 -0.27 19.43
C GLU A 32 7.16 -1.63 19.34
N LEU A 33 7.34 -2.34 18.22
CA LEU A 33 6.82 -3.69 18.03
C LEU A 33 7.41 -4.68 19.05
N GLU A 34 8.73 -4.64 19.24
CA GLU A 34 9.40 -5.48 20.22
C GLU A 34 8.87 -5.20 21.63
N THR A 35 8.77 -3.94 22.00
CA THR A 35 8.26 -3.53 23.32
C THR A 35 6.80 -3.93 23.52
N GLY A 36 5.93 -3.64 22.55
CA GLY A 36 4.51 -3.99 22.59
C GLY A 36 4.26 -5.50 22.62
N SER A 37 5.13 -6.29 22.01
CA SER A 37 5.09 -7.75 22.06
C SER A 37 5.87 -8.36 23.24
N ARG A 38 6.37 -7.54 24.18
CA ARG A 38 7.19 -7.97 25.33
C ARG A 38 8.42 -8.79 24.92
N GLY A 39 9.08 -8.39 23.85
CA GLY A 39 10.26 -9.02 23.30
C GLY A 39 9.99 -10.25 22.44
N TYR A 40 8.72 -10.63 22.24
CA TYR A 40 8.37 -11.85 21.50
C TYR A 40 8.63 -11.71 20.00
N VAL A 41 8.10 -10.65 19.39
CA VAL A 41 8.29 -10.32 17.97
C VAL A 41 9.45 -9.35 17.87
N LYS A 42 10.42 -9.65 16.99
CA LYS A 42 11.64 -8.87 16.80
C LYS A 42 11.61 -8.05 15.53
N ASP A 43 11.01 -8.58 14.47
CA ASP A 43 10.96 -7.90 13.19
C ASP A 43 9.80 -8.43 12.35
N VAL A 44 9.28 -7.57 11.48
CA VAL A 44 8.29 -7.93 10.47
C VAL A 44 8.72 -7.30 9.16
N ALA A 45 8.81 -8.15 8.15
CA ALA A 45 9.43 -7.82 6.89
C ALA A 45 8.49 -8.28 5.77
N CYS A 46 7.80 -7.34 5.13
CA CYS A 46 6.77 -7.66 4.13
C CYS A 46 7.17 -7.24 2.72
N THR A 47 6.57 -7.89 1.73
CA THR A 47 6.60 -7.52 0.32
C THR A 47 5.17 -7.48 -0.18
N LEU A 48 4.75 -6.31 -0.65
CA LEU A 48 3.48 -6.11 -1.34
C LEU A 48 3.72 -6.26 -2.84
N THR A 49 2.97 -7.16 -3.48
CA THR A 49 3.00 -7.37 -4.93
C THR A 49 1.91 -6.51 -5.55
N VAL A 50 2.29 -5.42 -6.21
CA VAL A 50 1.36 -4.51 -6.89
C VAL A 50 1.19 -4.94 -8.33
N ARG A 51 -0.06 -5.08 -8.75
CA ARG A 51 -0.51 -5.33 -10.12
C ARG A 51 -1.85 -4.64 -10.34
N ILE A 52 -1.82 -3.48 -10.98
CA ILE A 52 -2.99 -2.64 -11.22
C ILE A 52 -2.99 -2.18 -12.68
N SER A 53 -4.16 -2.20 -13.33
CA SER A 53 -4.31 -1.68 -14.69
C SER A 53 -4.03 -0.17 -14.74
N ARG A 54 -3.24 0.27 -15.73
CA ARG A 54 -3.01 1.71 -15.97
C ARG A 54 -4.29 2.44 -16.31
N ALA A 55 -5.24 1.77 -16.96
CA ALA A 55 -6.54 2.37 -17.29
C ALA A 55 -7.32 2.73 -16.01
N THR A 56 -7.29 1.86 -15.00
CA THR A 56 -7.95 2.10 -13.71
C THR A 56 -7.32 3.29 -12.98
N ILE A 57 -5.99 3.43 -13.03
CA ILE A 57 -5.29 4.59 -12.45
C ILE A 57 -5.61 5.87 -13.23
N ALA A 58 -5.61 5.82 -14.57
CA ALA A 58 -5.91 6.97 -15.41
C ALA A 58 -7.33 7.49 -15.19
N GLU A 59 -8.32 6.60 -15.05
CA GLU A 59 -9.69 6.96 -14.71
C GLU A 59 -9.74 7.72 -13.37
N ALA A 60 -9.10 7.17 -12.34
CA ALA A 60 -9.04 7.77 -11.01
C ALA A 60 -8.31 9.12 -10.97
N ILE A 61 -7.34 9.35 -11.84
CA ILE A 61 -6.67 10.65 -11.98
C ILE A 61 -7.56 11.64 -12.71
N SER A 62 -8.28 11.23 -13.76
CA SER A 62 -9.03 12.15 -14.63
C SER A 62 -10.28 12.74 -13.95
N ALA A 63 -10.95 11.98 -13.10
CA ALA A 63 -12.21 12.38 -12.46
C ALA A 63 -11.97 13.25 -11.22
N ALA A 64 -12.67 14.40 -11.11
CA ALA A 64 -12.59 15.29 -9.95
C ALA A 64 -13.05 14.62 -8.65
N ASP A 65 -14.19 13.93 -8.72
CA ASP A 65 -14.72 13.08 -7.66
C ASP A 65 -14.67 11.63 -8.15
N HIS A 66 -14.08 10.74 -7.36
CA HIS A 66 -13.91 9.34 -7.73
C HIS A 66 -13.73 8.45 -6.50
N VAL A 67 -14.20 7.21 -6.57
CA VAL A 67 -13.88 6.17 -5.59
C VAL A 67 -12.97 5.18 -6.27
N PHE A 68 -11.69 5.22 -5.92
CA PHE A 68 -10.72 4.25 -6.39
C PHE A 68 -10.78 3.01 -5.50
N GLU A 69 -10.96 1.85 -6.12
CA GLU A 69 -10.88 0.54 -5.45
C GLU A 69 -9.76 -0.26 -6.09
N SER A 70 -8.70 -0.52 -5.32
CA SER A 70 -7.62 -1.38 -5.79
C SER A 70 -8.09 -2.82 -5.85
N PRO A 71 -7.76 -3.58 -6.91
CA PRO A 71 -7.89 -5.02 -6.88
C PRO A 71 -7.03 -5.61 -5.75
N GLU A 72 -7.36 -6.82 -5.29
CA GLU A 72 -6.61 -7.49 -4.23
C GLU A 72 -5.14 -7.71 -4.64
N GLN A 73 -4.25 -7.18 -3.81
CA GLN A 73 -2.80 -7.28 -3.98
C GLN A 73 -2.21 -8.27 -2.97
N PRO A 74 -1.44 -9.29 -3.40
CA PRO A 74 -0.80 -10.21 -2.47
C PRO A 74 0.23 -9.51 -1.59
N VAL A 75 0.21 -9.84 -0.30
CA VAL A 75 1.23 -9.45 0.68
C VAL A 75 1.85 -10.71 1.27
N THR A 76 3.17 -10.79 1.23
CA THR A 76 3.93 -11.83 1.93
C THR A 76 4.81 -11.19 2.98
N CYS A 77 4.69 -11.62 4.23
CA CYS A 77 5.43 -11.13 5.36
C CYS A 77 6.21 -12.25 5.99
N THR A 78 7.48 -12.01 6.29
CA THR A 78 8.25 -12.87 7.17
C THR A 78 8.31 -12.25 8.55
N VAL A 79 7.82 -12.98 9.55
CA VAL A 79 7.82 -12.57 10.95
C VAL A 79 8.99 -13.24 11.64
N THR A 80 9.84 -12.43 12.27
CA THR A 80 10.95 -12.91 13.09
C THR A 80 10.59 -12.74 14.56
N THR A 81 10.65 -13.84 15.30
CA THR A 81 10.47 -13.86 16.75
C THR A 81 11.79 -14.19 17.44
N HIS A 82 11.82 -14.12 18.76
CA HIS A 82 12.98 -14.55 19.55
C HIS A 82 13.30 -16.06 19.44
N LYS A 83 12.39 -16.91 18.95
CA LYS A 83 12.57 -18.38 18.84
C LYS A 83 12.60 -18.91 17.42
N SER A 84 11.91 -18.25 16.50
CA SER A 84 11.68 -18.77 15.15
C SER A 84 11.34 -17.67 14.17
N ARG A 85 11.39 -18.04 12.89
CA ARG A 85 10.96 -17.23 11.77
C ARG A 85 9.89 -17.99 11.00
N PHE A 86 8.81 -17.32 10.61
CA PHE A 86 7.73 -17.93 9.86
C PHE A 86 7.07 -16.92 8.92
N ASP A 87 6.42 -17.43 7.87
CA ASP A 87 5.78 -16.60 6.86
C ASP A 87 4.27 -16.46 7.11
N VAL A 88 3.77 -15.27 6.79
CA VAL A 88 2.38 -14.86 6.86
C VAL A 88 2.01 -14.27 5.50
N THR A 89 0.88 -14.69 4.95
CA THR A 89 0.37 -14.13 3.69
C THR A 89 -0.94 -13.40 3.93
N ALA A 90 -1.21 -12.33 3.20
CA ALA A 90 -2.46 -11.58 3.26
C ALA A 90 -2.81 -11.01 1.87
N THR A 91 -4.00 -10.42 1.75
CA THR A 91 -4.37 -9.56 0.62
C THR A 91 -4.54 -8.13 1.09
N PHE A 92 -4.19 -7.18 0.23
CA PHE A 92 -4.32 -5.74 0.46
C PHE A 92 -5.12 -5.11 -0.68
N ALA A 93 -6.26 -4.49 -0.37
CA ALA A 93 -7.19 -3.93 -1.35
C ALA A 93 -7.65 -2.54 -0.90
N PRO A 94 -6.80 -1.50 -1.03
CA PRO A 94 -7.14 -0.18 -0.55
C PRO A 94 -8.28 0.44 -1.35
N ARG A 95 -9.17 1.15 -0.66
CA ARG A 95 -10.20 2.00 -1.24
C ARG A 95 -9.92 3.45 -0.84
N ILE A 96 -9.95 4.36 -1.81
CA ILE A 96 -9.69 5.79 -1.61
C ILE A 96 -10.83 6.59 -2.22
N VAL A 97 -11.37 7.54 -1.47
CA VAL A 97 -12.42 8.46 -1.94
C VAL A 97 -11.79 9.83 -2.20
N PHE A 98 -11.93 10.29 -3.43
CA PHE A 98 -11.55 11.64 -3.84
C PHE A 98 -12.81 12.51 -3.93
N LYS A 99 -12.74 13.71 -3.34
CA LYS A 99 -13.74 14.77 -3.48
C LYS A 99 -13.06 16.11 -3.67
N ASN A 100 -13.53 16.91 -4.63
CA ASN A 100 -12.95 18.21 -4.96
C ASN A 100 -11.42 18.12 -5.13
N ASP A 101 -10.95 17.09 -5.84
CA ASP A 101 -9.54 16.83 -6.11
C ASP A 101 -8.63 16.46 -4.94
N ALA A 102 -9.20 16.18 -3.77
CA ALA A 102 -8.45 15.71 -2.61
C ALA A 102 -8.96 14.35 -2.11
N ALA A 103 -8.04 13.50 -1.64
CA ALA A 103 -8.37 12.27 -0.93
C ALA A 103 -8.95 12.62 0.45
N VAL A 104 -10.22 12.30 0.65
CA VAL A 104 -10.96 12.63 1.88
C VAL A 104 -11.16 11.41 2.79
N GLU A 105 -11.01 10.21 2.24
CA GLU A 105 -11.16 8.96 2.96
C GLU A 105 -10.27 7.89 2.34
N ALA A 106 -9.66 7.05 3.17
CA ALA A 106 -8.98 5.84 2.72
C ALA A 106 -9.23 4.68 3.69
N THR A 107 -9.42 3.49 3.14
CA THR A 107 -9.39 2.23 3.87
C THR A 107 -8.29 1.33 3.28
N PRO A 108 -7.45 0.68 4.11
CA PRO A 108 -6.36 -0.14 3.59
C PRO A 108 -6.80 -1.49 2.98
N GLY A 109 -7.87 -2.09 3.51
CA GLY A 109 -8.42 -3.34 2.98
C GLY A 109 -7.52 -4.56 3.15
N LEU A 110 -6.81 -4.67 4.29
CA LEU A 110 -6.07 -5.90 4.62
C LEU A 110 -7.04 -7.04 4.96
N ALA A 111 -6.89 -8.18 4.30
CA ALA A 111 -7.72 -9.36 4.49
C ALA A 111 -6.94 -10.67 4.27
N ASN A 112 -7.64 -11.81 4.36
CA ASN A 112 -7.13 -13.13 3.97
C ASN A 112 -5.79 -13.55 4.60
N VAL A 113 -5.58 -13.17 5.87
CA VAL A 113 -4.34 -13.50 6.61
C VAL A 113 -4.23 -15.00 6.87
N LYS A 114 -3.13 -15.62 6.43
CA LYS A 114 -2.80 -17.05 6.60
C LYS A 114 -1.38 -17.20 7.15
N GLY A 115 -1.05 -18.38 7.69
CA GLY A 115 0.25 -18.67 8.31
C GLY A 115 0.30 -18.43 9.82
N VAL A 116 -0.78 -17.88 10.39
CA VAL A 116 -0.99 -17.73 11.84
C VAL A 116 -2.41 -18.18 12.22
N ASN A 117 -2.61 -18.46 13.51
CA ASN A 117 -3.93 -18.78 14.01
C ASN A 117 -4.88 -17.56 13.96
N ARG A 118 -6.18 -17.81 14.04
CA ARG A 118 -7.22 -16.77 13.96
C ARG A 118 -7.15 -15.76 15.11
N ALA A 119 -6.70 -16.18 16.29
CA ALA A 119 -6.55 -15.32 17.45
C ALA A 119 -5.50 -14.23 17.23
N ILE A 120 -4.50 -14.47 16.38
CA ILE A 120 -3.47 -13.51 16.00
C ILE A 120 -3.87 -12.73 14.73
N SER A 121 -4.49 -13.40 13.74
CA SER A 121 -4.83 -12.73 12.48
C SER A 121 -5.89 -11.64 12.65
N TRP A 122 -6.89 -11.84 13.51
CA TRP A 122 -7.97 -10.87 13.69
C TRP A 122 -7.49 -9.52 14.25
N PRO A 123 -6.69 -9.47 15.34
CA PRO A 123 -6.09 -8.22 15.82
C PRO A 123 -5.26 -7.49 14.76
N VAL A 124 -4.49 -8.20 13.93
CA VAL A 124 -3.66 -7.60 12.87
C VAL A 124 -4.54 -6.94 11.80
N VAL A 125 -5.57 -7.65 11.33
CA VAL A 125 -6.54 -7.11 10.36
C VAL A 125 -7.22 -5.87 10.92
N MET A 126 -7.66 -5.93 12.18
CA MET A 126 -8.33 -4.83 12.86
C MET A 126 -7.42 -3.62 13.03
N PHE A 127 -6.18 -3.85 13.42
CA PHE A 127 -5.15 -2.81 13.54
C PHE A 127 -4.94 -2.11 12.20
N VAL A 128 -4.55 -2.86 11.16
CA VAL A 128 -4.16 -2.27 9.89
C VAL A 128 -5.32 -1.50 9.27
N ASN A 129 -6.53 -2.06 9.31
CA ASN A 129 -7.69 -1.41 8.72
C ASN A 129 -8.21 -0.20 9.52
N ARG A 130 -7.82 -0.03 10.79
CA ARG A 130 -8.30 1.06 11.66
C ARG A 130 -7.24 2.11 11.99
N TRP A 131 -5.96 1.81 11.80
CA TRP A 131 -4.88 2.68 12.26
C TRP A 131 -4.82 3.99 11.44
N PRO A 132 -4.87 5.17 12.08
CA PRO A 132 -4.93 6.46 11.39
C PRO A 132 -3.74 6.72 10.46
N SER A 133 -2.51 6.46 10.89
CA SER A 133 -1.31 6.70 10.08
C SER A 133 -1.31 5.95 8.74
N ILE A 134 -1.83 4.72 8.68
CA ILE A 134 -1.91 3.96 7.43
C ILE A 134 -2.91 4.62 6.48
N ARG A 135 -4.06 5.05 6.99
CA ARG A 135 -5.09 5.76 6.21
C ARG A 135 -4.55 7.10 5.70
N THR A 136 -3.92 7.87 6.58
CA THR A 136 -3.29 9.15 6.23
C THR A 136 -2.19 8.97 5.20
N GLY A 137 -1.32 7.96 5.35
CA GLY A 137 -0.27 7.65 4.39
C GLY A 137 -0.82 7.30 3.01
N LEU A 138 -1.87 6.48 2.94
CA LEU A 138 -2.55 6.16 1.68
C LEU A 138 -3.09 7.42 0.98
N MET A 139 -3.77 8.29 1.74
CA MET A 139 -4.28 9.56 1.19
C MET A 139 -3.15 10.47 0.72
N GLN A 140 -2.07 10.61 1.50
CA GLN A 140 -0.92 11.44 1.15
C GLN A 140 -0.24 11.00 -0.14
N VAL A 141 0.01 9.70 -0.30
CA VAL A 141 0.61 9.14 -1.52
C VAL A 141 -0.31 9.35 -2.72
N ALA A 142 -1.61 9.09 -2.53
CA ALA A 142 -2.61 9.27 -3.58
C ALA A 142 -2.72 10.73 -4.04
N ASP A 143 -2.80 11.68 -3.11
CA ASP A 143 -2.85 13.11 -3.40
C ASP A 143 -1.56 13.64 -4.01
N ALA A 144 -0.41 13.16 -3.54
CA ALA A 144 0.88 13.54 -4.11
C ALA A 144 0.98 13.09 -5.57
N TYR A 145 0.64 11.84 -5.85
CA TYR A 145 0.71 11.30 -7.21
C TYR A 145 -0.33 11.96 -8.13
N ARG A 146 -1.57 12.14 -7.68
CA ARG A 146 -2.62 12.78 -8.47
C ARG A 146 -2.26 14.22 -8.87
N ARG A 147 -1.70 15.00 -7.94
CA ARG A 147 -1.19 16.36 -8.23
C ARG A 147 -0.04 16.33 -9.23
N HIS A 148 0.91 15.43 -9.04
CA HIS A 148 2.04 15.26 -9.96
C HIS A 148 1.57 14.91 -11.39
N ALA A 149 0.67 13.92 -11.53
CA ALA A 149 0.19 13.45 -12.81
C ALA A 149 -0.60 14.53 -13.57
N ARG A 150 -1.44 15.31 -12.89
CA ARG A 150 -2.20 16.41 -13.51
C ARG A 150 -1.35 17.61 -13.87
N GLY A 151 -0.36 17.97 -13.04
CA GLY A 151 0.60 19.02 -13.38
C GLY A 151 1.42 18.71 -14.64
N ARG A 152 1.63 17.42 -14.96
CA ARG A 152 2.19 16.99 -16.26
C ARG A 152 1.23 17.18 -17.43
N HIS A 153 -0.06 16.91 -17.25
CA HIS A 153 -1.07 17.12 -18.29
C HIS A 153 -1.27 18.60 -18.65
N GLU A 154 -1.12 19.51 -17.67
CA GLU A 154 -1.20 20.95 -17.90
C GLU A 154 0.07 21.52 -18.59
N ASN A 155 1.23 20.89 -18.39
CA ASN A 155 2.52 21.30 -18.96
C ASN A 155 3.00 20.39 -20.12
N GLY A 156 2.07 19.85 -20.92
CA GLY A 156 2.40 19.04 -22.10
C GLY A 156 3.41 19.73 -23.04
N PRO A 157 4.22 18.95 -23.79
CA PRO A 157 5.40 19.47 -24.48
C PRO A 157 5.01 20.60 -25.43
N SER A 158 5.75 21.70 -25.37
CA SER A 158 5.69 22.75 -26.39
C SER A 158 5.88 22.08 -27.75
N LYS A 159 4.79 22.03 -28.51
CA LYS A 159 4.75 21.50 -29.87
C LYS A 159 5.82 22.23 -30.71
N PRO A 160 6.76 21.51 -31.37
CA PRO A 160 7.61 22.13 -32.37
C PRO A 160 6.82 22.57 -33.60
#